data_AF-A0A085LF69-F1
#
_entry.id   AF-A0A085LF69-F1
#
_cell.length_a   1.000
_cell.length_b   1.000
_cell.length_c   1.000
_cell.angle_alpha   90.00
_cell.angle_beta   90.00
_cell.angle_gamma   90.00
#
_symmetry.space_group_name_H-M   'P 1'
#
loop_
_entity.id
_entity.type
_entity.pdbx_description
1 polymer ?
#
loop_
_entity_poly.entity_id
_entity_poly.type
_entity_poly.pdbx_seq_one_letter_code
_entity_poly.pdbx_strand_id
1 'polypeptide(L)'
;MANYTAADIKALRERTGAGMLDVKKALDEADGDAEKALEIIRVKGLKGVAKREGRSTSEGLVAVDIRDTEGGQVATLIELNSETDFVAKNETFISLADRVLKAAADAGARDADAALAADADGETVQEVIDNQAATLGEKIVLRRVTRVAGERVTAYLHRTARDLPPSIGVVVATDAAGEAVAKDVAQHVAAMSPTYLSRDEVPAETVENERRIAEETSRNEGKPEAALPKIVEGRLNGFFKDVVLVDQPLAKDPKKTVGQVVSEAGGTITEFVRYRVGA
;
A
#
# COMPACT_ATOMS: atom_id res chain seq x y z
N MET A 1 -8.16 30.15 35.19
CA MET A 1 -8.20 28.69 34.91
C MET A 1 -8.50 28.55 33.43
N ALA A 2 -8.00 27.51 32.77
CA ALA A 2 -8.40 27.25 31.38
C ALA A 2 -9.92 27.04 31.33
N ASN A 3 -10.61 27.64 30.35
CA ASN A 3 -12.06 27.53 30.17
C ASN A 3 -12.49 26.21 29.52
N TYR A 4 -11.56 25.25 29.41
CA TYR A 4 -11.74 23.95 28.80
C TYR A 4 -11.04 22.88 29.64
N THR A 5 -11.49 21.64 29.50
CA THR A 5 -11.04 20.48 30.27
C THR A 5 -10.08 19.61 29.47
N ALA A 6 -9.41 18.68 30.13
CA ALA A 6 -8.63 17.64 29.44
C ALA A 6 -9.50 16.77 28.51
N ALA A 7 -10.79 16.61 28.82
CA ALA A 7 -11.73 15.90 27.96
C ALA A 7 -12.00 16.69 26.66
N ASP A 8 -12.09 18.02 26.73
CA ASP A 8 -12.29 18.88 25.55
C ASP A 8 -11.06 18.84 24.63
N ILE A 9 -9.85 18.87 25.20
CA ILE A 9 -8.61 18.67 24.43
C ILE A 9 -8.63 17.32 23.73
N LYS A 10 -9.00 16.25 24.45
CA LYS A 10 -9.07 14.89 23.90
C LYS A 10 -10.10 14.82 22.76
N ALA A 11 -11.30 15.37 22.95
CA ALA A 11 -12.36 15.36 21.95
C ALA A 11 -11.97 16.13 20.69
N LEU A 12 -11.40 17.33 20.83
CA LEU A 12 -10.95 18.11 19.67
C LEU A 12 -9.77 17.44 18.96
N ARG A 13 -8.86 16.79 19.70
CA ARG A 13 -7.78 16.00 19.12
C ARG A 13 -8.30 14.79 18.33
N GLU A 14 -9.27 14.05 18.87
CA GLU A 14 -9.87 12.91 18.18
C GLU A 14 -10.58 13.37 16.90
N ARG A 15 -11.28 14.51 16.95
CA ARG A 15 -11.99 15.09 15.81
C ARG A 15 -11.05 15.59 14.70
N THR A 16 -9.91 16.17 15.06
CA THR A 16 -9.00 16.82 14.11
C THR A 16 -7.81 15.96 13.69
N GLY A 17 -7.43 14.98 14.51
CA GLY A 17 -6.18 14.24 14.39
C GLY A 17 -4.92 15.05 14.74
N ALA A 18 -5.05 16.35 15.04
CA ALA A 18 -3.91 17.23 15.26
C ALA A 18 -3.08 16.88 16.51
N GLY A 19 -1.83 17.36 16.53
CA GLY A 19 -0.94 17.19 17.67
C GLY A 19 -1.52 17.78 18.96
N MET A 20 -1.31 17.09 20.09
CA MET A 20 -1.87 17.49 21.40
C MET A 20 -1.56 18.95 21.78
N LEU A 21 -0.33 19.40 21.50
CA LEU A 21 0.08 20.77 21.79
C LEU A 21 -0.60 21.79 20.88
N ASP A 22 -0.87 21.44 19.62
CA ASP A 22 -1.53 22.34 18.67
C ASP A 22 -3.01 22.50 19.02
N VAL A 23 -3.66 21.41 19.42
CA VAL A 23 -5.04 21.42 19.95
C VAL A 23 -5.13 22.28 21.20
N LYS A 24 -4.21 22.10 22.16
CA LYS A 24 -4.19 22.89 23.39
C LYS A 24 -4.01 24.38 23.10
N LYS A 25 -3.05 24.75 22.26
CA LYS A 25 -2.81 26.17 21.88
C LYS A 25 -4.02 26.78 21.16
N ALA A 26 -4.68 26.01 20.31
CA ALA A 26 -5.87 26.48 19.61
C ALA A 26 -7.03 26.74 20.58
N LEU A 27 -7.23 25.86 21.57
CA LEU A 27 -8.22 26.07 22.63
C LEU A 27 -7.88 27.26 23.53
N ASP A 28 -6.59 27.48 23.83
CA ASP A 28 -6.13 28.66 24.56
C ASP A 28 -6.46 29.95 23.79
N GLU A 29 -6.19 30.01 22.48
CA GLU A 29 -6.47 31.18 21.63
C GLU A 29 -7.96 31.36 21.30
N ALA A 30 -8.74 30.29 21.40
CA ALA A 30 -10.18 30.30 21.22
C ALA A 30 -10.95 30.56 22.53
N ASP A 31 -10.26 30.83 23.64
CA ASP A 31 -10.87 30.98 24.97
C ASP A 31 -11.74 29.78 25.39
N GLY A 32 -11.40 28.57 24.90
CA GLY A 32 -12.13 27.32 25.12
C GLY A 32 -13.21 26.99 24.08
N ASP A 33 -13.45 27.86 23.09
CA ASP A 33 -14.42 27.59 22.01
C ASP A 33 -13.86 26.55 21.02
N ALA A 34 -14.51 25.39 20.92
CA ALA A 34 -14.06 24.28 20.11
C ALA A 34 -14.17 24.52 18.58
N GLU A 35 -15.16 25.29 18.13
CA GLU A 35 -15.35 25.60 16.71
C GLU A 35 -14.34 26.65 16.26
N LYS A 36 -14.15 27.70 17.05
CA LYS A 36 -13.09 28.68 16.80
C LYS A 36 -11.69 28.04 16.89
N ALA A 37 -11.47 27.11 17.82
CA ALA A 37 -10.21 26.36 17.88
C ALA A 37 -9.97 25.52 16.62
N LEU A 38 -11.02 24.90 16.05
CA LEU A 38 -10.93 24.16 14.79
C LEU A 38 -10.51 25.08 13.63
N GLU A 39 -11.11 26.27 13.53
CA GLU A 39 -10.71 27.27 12.52
C GLU A 39 -9.25 27.68 12.68
N ILE A 40 -8.80 27.93 13.92
CA ILE A 40 -7.41 28.28 14.23
C ILE A 40 -6.45 27.17 13.81
N ILE A 41 -6.77 25.90 14.11
CA ILE A 41 -5.99 24.74 13.70
C ILE A 41 -5.83 24.73 12.17
N ARG A 42 -6.94 24.87 11.44
CA ARG A 42 -6.92 24.84 9.97
C ARG A 42 -6.09 25.98 9.38
N VAL A 43 -6.30 27.22 9.85
CA VAL A 43 -5.57 28.41 9.36
C VAL A 43 -4.07 28.30 9.62
N LYS A 44 -3.67 27.82 10.80
CA LYS A 44 -2.25 27.62 11.12
C LYS A 44 -1.66 26.43 10.38
N GLY A 45 -2.44 25.38 10.22
CA GLY A 45 -2.10 24.18 9.47
C GLY A 45 -1.71 24.50 8.05
N LEU A 46 -2.51 25.31 7.35
CA LEU A 46 -2.26 25.74 5.96
C LEU A 46 -0.92 26.49 5.82
N LYS A 47 -0.58 27.36 6.77
CA LYS A 47 0.73 28.04 6.81
C LYS A 47 1.90 27.07 7.05
N GLY A 48 1.62 25.89 7.58
CA GLY A 48 2.58 24.87 7.94
C GLY A 48 2.84 23.82 6.86
N VAL A 49 1.90 23.57 5.94
CA VAL A 49 1.98 22.45 4.96
C VAL A 49 3.31 22.45 4.20
N ALA A 50 3.67 23.57 3.55
CA ALA A 50 4.93 23.66 2.80
C ALA A 50 6.19 23.46 3.68
N LYS A 51 6.13 23.79 4.97
CA LYS A 51 7.26 23.60 5.90
C LYS A 51 7.43 22.12 6.31
N ARG A 52 6.47 21.27 5.97
CA ARG A 52 6.49 19.83 6.30
C ARG A 52 7.05 18.97 5.18
N GLU A 53 7.33 19.50 3.98
CA GLU A 53 7.81 18.71 2.83
C GLU A 53 9.03 17.83 3.15
N GLY A 54 9.96 18.30 3.98
CA GLY A 54 11.15 17.53 4.39
C GLY A 54 10.89 16.41 5.41
N ARG A 55 9.66 16.24 5.90
CA ARG A 55 9.32 15.21 6.90
C ARG A 55 9.09 13.85 6.24
N SER A 56 9.45 12.80 6.96
CA SER A 56 9.25 11.41 6.57
C SER A 56 7.81 10.96 6.84
N THR A 57 7.24 10.19 5.92
CA THR A 57 5.90 9.59 6.05
C THR A 57 5.99 8.08 5.87
N SER A 58 6.05 7.35 6.98
CA SER A 58 6.19 5.89 7.00
C SER A 58 4.92 5.15 7.43
N GLU A 59 3.90 5.89 7.85
CA GLU A 59 2.60 5.37 8.27
C GLU A 59 1.54 5.68 7.20
N GLY A 60 0.31 5.21 7.39
CA GLY A 60 -0.81 5.48 6.48
C GLY A 60 -1.62 4.24 6.14
N LEU A 61 -2.17 4.19 4.92
CA LEU A 61 -3.02 3.10 4.48
C LEU A 61 -2.91 2.79 2.98
N VAL A 62 -3.38 1.60 2.62
CA VAL A 62 -3.60 1.17 1.24
C VAL A 62 -5.10 0.97 1.02
N ALA A 63 -5.60 1.46 -0.11
CA ALA A 63 -7.01 1.33 -0.50
C ALA A 63 -7.15 0.88 -1.96
N VAL A 64 -8.19 0.09 -2.25
CA VAL A 64 -8.46 -0.47 -3.58
C VAL A 64 -9.90 -0.17 -3.99
N ASP A 65 -10.10 0.27 -5.22
CA ASP A 65 -11.41 0.37 -5.88
C ASP A 65 -11.40 -0.54 -7.12
N ILE A 66 -12.41 -1.41 -7.26
CA ILE A 66 -12.54 -2.33 -8.40
C ILE A 66 -13.83 -2.00 -9.14
N ARG A 67 -13.75 -1.83 -10.46
CA ARG A 67 -14.90 -1.51 -11.31
C ARG A 67 -15.01 -2.46 -12.49
N ASP A 68 -16.23 -2.76 -12.87
CA ASP A 68 -16.53 -3.44 -14.12
C ASP A 68 -16.32 -2.50 -15.32
N THR A 69 -15.89 -3.08 -16.43
CA THR A 69 -15.67 -2.43 -17.72
C THR A 69 -16.23 -3.32 -18.83
N GLU A 70 -16.31 -2.82 -20.07
CA GLU A 70 -16.85 -3.58 -21.20
C GLU A 70 -16.08 -4.89 -21.49
N GLY A 71 -14.80 -4.98 -21.07
CA GLY A 71 -13.93 -6.13 -21.35
C GLY A 71 -13.41 -6.89 -20.13
N GLY A 72 -13.98 -6.66 -18.95
CA GLY A 72 -13.50 -7.26 -17.69
C GLY A 72 -13.57 -6.28 -16.53
N GLN A 73 -12.59 -6.30 -15.65
CA GLN A 73 -12.52 -5.47 -14.46
C GLN A 73 -11.22 -4.67 -14.39
N VAL A 74 -11.27 -3.54 -13.70
CA VAL A 74 -10.10 -2.71 -13.43
C VAL A 74 -10.05 -2.31 -11.96
N ALA A 75 -8.92 -2.57 -11.32
CA ALA A 75 -8.61 -2.11 -9.98
C ALA A 75 -7.74 -0.85 -10.03
N THR A 76 -8.06 0.11 -9.18
CA THR A 76 -7.17 1.23 -8.83
C THR A 76 -6.71 1.02 -7.39
N LEU A 77 -5.40 0.98 -7.18
CA LEU A 77 -4.75 0.79 -5.89
C LEU A 77 -3.98 2.06 -5.53
N ILE A 78 -4.17 2.59 -4.31
CA ILE A 78 -3.43 3.75 -3.81
C ILE A 78 -2.67 3.42 -2.52
N GLU A 79 -1.55 4.10 -2.29
CA GLU A 79 -0.93 4.22 -0.97
C GLU A 79 -0.94 5.70 -0.55
N LEU A 80 -1.66 6.00 0.53
CA LEU A 80 -1.68 7.32 1.15
C LEU A 80 -0.90 7.26 2.47
N ASN A 81 0.15 8.06 2.60
CA ASN A 81 1.00 8.08 3.79
C ASN A 81 0.73 9.27 4.71
N SER A 82 0.99 9.05 6.00
CA SER A 82 1.04 10.03 7.09
C SER A 82 2.37 9.93 7.84
N GLU A 83 2.63 10.86 8.77
CA GLU A 83 3.82 10.78 9.63
C GLU A 83 3.62 9.76 10.76
N THR A 84 2.41 9.68 11.33
CA THR A 84 2.10 8.81 12.47
C THR A 84 0.91 7.88 12.25
N ASP A 85 0.88 6.83 13.07
CA ASP A 85 -0.20 5.85 13.14
C ASP A 85 -1.49 6.44 13.75
N PHE A 86 -1.36 7.46 14.60
CA PHE A 86 -2.48 8.23 15.16
C PHE A 86 -3.30 8.91 14.06
N VAL A 87 -2.64 9.53 13.09
CA VAL A 87 -3.31 10.11 11.92
C VAL A 87 -3.83 9.01 11.00
N ALA A 88 -3.05 7.95 10.76
CA ALA A 88 -3.46 6.86 9.87
C ALA A 88 -4.81 6.22 10.28
N LYS A 89 -5.08 6.09 11.58
CA LYS A 89 -6.36 5.56 12.10
C LYS A 89 -7.45 6.59 12.36
N ASN A 90 -7.22 7.87 12.04
CA ASN A 90 -8.23 8.91 12.19
C ASN A 90 -9.28 8.84 11.06
N GLU A 91 -10.56 9.03 11.40
CA GLU A 91 -11.65 8.98 10.41
C GLU A 91 -11.51 10.03 9.29
N THR A 92 -10.95 11.20 9.59
CA THR A 92 -10.67 12.25 8.60
C THR A 92 -9.64 11.78 7.57
N PHE A 93 -8.59 11.08 8.00
CA PHE A 93 -7.57 10.55 7.11
C PHE A 93 -8.10 9.38 6.27
N ILE A 94 -8.88 8.49 6.88
CA ILE A 94 -9.51 7.37 6.16
C ILE A 94 -10.48 7.90 5.08
N SER A 95 -11.31 8.88 5.44
CA SER A 95 -12.24 9.51 4.51
C SER A 95 -11.52 10.27 3.39
N LEU A 96 -10.37 10.89 3.68
CA LEU A 96 -9.50 11.49 2.67
C LEU A 96 -9.02 10.42 1.68
N ALA A 97 -8.52 9.28 2.17
CA ALA A 97 -8.04 8.22 1.29
C ALA A 97 -9.15 7.67 0.38
N ASP A 98 -10.38 7.52 0.88
CA ASP A 98 -11.53 7.11 0.08
C ASP A 98 -11.85 8.12 -1.04
N ARG A 99 -11.80 9.43 -0.72
CA ARG A 99 -11.99 10.50 -1.72
C ARG A 99 -10.89 10.50 -2.78
N VAL A 100 -9.63 10.40 -2.35
CA VAL A 100 -8.45 10.33 -3.25
C VAL A 100 -8.55 9.11 -4.16
N LEU A 101 -8.88 7.94 -3.60
CA LEU A 101 -9.05 6.70 -4.37
C LEU A 101 -10.15 6.85 -5.41
N LYS A 102 -11.31 7.39 -5.02
CA LYS A 102 -12.43 7.60 -5.94
C LYS A 102 -12.04 8.52 -7.10
N ALA A 103 -11.42 9.66 -6.81
CA ALA A 103 -10.97 10.61 -7.83
C ALA A 103 -9.91 10.00 -8.76
N ALA A 104 -8.93 9.28 -8.22
CA ALA A 104 -7.92 8.58 -9.03
C ALA A 104 -8.56 7.52 -9.94
N ALA A 105 -9.53 6.75 -9.43
CA ALA A 105 -10.22 5.74 -10.18
C ALA A 105 -11.10 6.34 -11.30
N ASP A 106 -11.85 7.41 -10.99
CA ASP A 106 -12.68 8.18 -11.93
C ASP A 106 -11.83 8.78 -13.07
N ALA A 107 -10.69 9.36 -12.74
CA ALA A 107 -9.78 10.00 -13.69
C ALA A 107 -8.99 9.01 -14.56
N GLY A 108 -9.04 7.70 -14.28
CA GLY A 108 -8.22 6.76 -15.03
C GLY A 108 -6.75 6.76 -14.62
N ALA A 109 -6.38 7.35 -13.48
CA ALA A 109 -5.00 7.63 -13.11
C ALA A 109 -4.17 6.34 -12.98
N ARG A 110 -2.93 6.39 -13.48
CA ARG A 110 -1.99 5.26 -13.49
C ARG A 110 -0.75 5.48 -12.64
N ASP A 111 -0.57 6.69 -12.13
CA ASP A 111 0.54 7.12 -11.29
C ASP A 111 0.06 8.24 -10.33
N ALA A 112 0.94 8.62 -9.40
CA ALA A 112 0.61 9.64 -8.41
C ALA A 112 0.41 11.02 -9.04
N ASP A 113 1.21 11.41 -10.03
CA ASP A 113 1.13 12.74 -10.65
C ASP A 113 -0.22 12.95 -11.34
N ALA A 114 -0.67 11.96 -12.13
CA ALA A 114 -1.98 12.00 -12.77
C ALA A 114 -3.13 12.00 -11.75
N ALA A 115 -2.98 11.26 -10.65
CA ALA A 115 -3.97 11.22 -9.58
C ALA A 115 -4.05 12.55 -8.81
N LEU A 116 -2.91 13.18 -8.51
CA LEU A 116 -2.85 14.46 -7.80
C LEU A 116 -3.50 15.60 -8.61
N ALA A 117 -3.42 15.53 -9.94
CA ALA A 117 -4.04 16.49 -10.84
C ALA A 117 -5.54 16.22 -11.11
N ALA A 118 -6.09 15.08 -10.65
CA ALA A 118 -7.48 14.73 -10.89
C ALA A 118 -8.46 15.63 -10.12
N ASP A 119 -9.66 15.80 -10.67
CA ASP A 119 -10.76 16.48 -9.99
C ASP A 119 -11.31 15.64 -8.84
N ALA A 120 -11.53 16.29 -7.70
CA ALA A 120 -12.15 15.77 -6.51
C ALA A 120 -13.17 16.79 -5.97
N ASP A 121 -14.33 16.86 -6.63
CA ASP A 121 -15.45 17.74 -6.30
C ASP A 121 -15.18 19.24 -6.59
N GLY A 122 -14.49 19.55 -7.70
CA GLY A 122 -14.18 20.92 -8.12
C GLY A 122 -12.87 21.50 -7.57
N GLU A 123 -12.14 20.72 -6.76
CA GLU A 123 -10.75 20.96 -6.37
C GLU A 123 -9.87 19.83 -6.95
N THR A 124 -8.57 20.06 -7.09
CA THR A 124 -7.62 18.99 -7.39
C THR A 124 -7.43 18.07 -6.18
N VAL A 125 -7.08 16.80 -6.42
CA VAL A 125 -6.71 15.86 -5.37
C VAL A 125 -5.58 16.42 -4.48
N GLN A 126 -4.59 17.10 -5.07
CA GLN A 126 -3.53 17.76 -4.31
C GLN A 126 -4.09 18.81 -3.33
N GLU A 127 -4.99 19.68 -3.78
CA GLU A 127 -5.62 20.69 -2.91
C GLU A 127 -6.45 20.04 -1.79
N VAL A 128 -7.18 18.97 -2.10
CA VAL A 128 -7.93 18.20 -1.09
C VAL A 128 -7.00 17.59 -0.05
N ILE A 129 -5.86 17.01 -0.46
CA ILE A 129 -4.83 16.48 0.45
C ILE A 129 -4.25 17.61 1.32
N ASP A 130 -3.87 18.74 0.73
CA ASP A 130 -3.25 19.86 1.46
C ASP A 130 -4.22 20.46 2.50
N ASN A 131 -5.49 20.59 2.13
CA ASN A 131 -6.55 21.05 3.03
C ASN A 131 -6.73 20.13 4.25
N GLN A 132 -6.66 18.81 4.04
CA GLN A 132 -6.78 17.84 5.13
C GLN A 132 -5.48 17.73 5.95
N ALA A 133 -4.31 17.80 5.30
CA ALA A 133 -3.00 17.84 5.95
C ALA A 133 -2.87 19.06 6.90
N ALA A 134 -3.48 20.19 6.54
CA ALA A 134 -3.57 21.35 7.41
C ALA A 134 -4.33 21.04 8.72
N THR A 135 -5.48 20.37 8.62
CA THR A 135 -6.30 19.98 9.79
C THR A 135 -5.61 18.93 10.64
N LEU A 136 -5.05 17.90 10.00
CA LEU A 136 -4.39 16.77 10.65
C LEU A 136 -3.04 17.16 11.27
N GLY A 137 -2.43 18.25 10.81
CA GLY A 137 -1.18 18.77 11.37
C GLY A 137 0.09 18.00 10.95
N GLU A 138 -0.05 17.05 10.04
CA GLU A 138 1.02 16.19 9.52
C GLU A 138 1.20 16.37 8.02
N LYS A 139 2.36 15.95 7.50
CA LYS A 139 2.55 15.71 6.07
C LYS A 139 1.70 14.52 5.63
N ILE A 140 0.96 14.69 4.55
CA ILE A 140 0.20 13.63 3.88
C ILE A 140 0.70 13.52 2.45
N VAL A 141 0.92 12.31 1.97
CA VAL A 141 1.47 12.07 0.64
C VAL A 141 0.70 10.96 -0.05
N LEU A 142 0.18 11.22 -1.25
CA LEU A 142 -0.18 10.15 -2.17
C LEU A 142 1.10 9.60 -2.77
N ARG A 143 1.62 8.49 -2.22
CA ARG A 143 2.94 7.97 -2.57
C ARG A 143 2.96 7.31 -3.93
N ARG A 144 1.91 6.56 -4.24
CA ARG A 144 1.80 5.82 -5.50
C ARG A 144 0.36 5.43 -5.79
N VAL A 145 0.10 5.30 -7.07
CA VAL A 145 -1.13 4.77 -7.65
C VAL A 145 -0.74 3.71 -8.67
N THR A 146 -1.46 2.61 -8.72
CA THR A 146 -1.33 1.62 -9.79
C THR A 146 -2.72 1.18 -10.23
N ARG A 147 -2.85 0.92 -11.53
CA ARG A 147 -4.09 0.44 -12.13
C ARG A 147 -3.83 -0.92 -12.78
N VAL A 148 -4.59 -1.92 -12.35
CA VAL A 148 -4.46 -3.31 -12.83
C VAL A 148 -5.75 -3.69 -13.53
N ALA A 149 -5.66 -4.16 -14.77
CA ALA A 149 -6.81 -4.61 -15.55
C ALA A 149 -6.71 -6.12 -15.79
N GLY A 150 -7.86 -6.79 -15.81
CA GLY A 150 -7.94 -8.22 -16.10
C GLY A 150 -9.36 -8.63 -16.41
N GLU A 151 -9.55 -9.85 -16.93
CA GLU A 151 -10.90 -10.39 -17.11
C GLU A 151 -11.62 -10.48 -15.75
N ARG A 152 -10.91 -10.93 -14.71
CA ARG A 152 -11.30 -10.90 -13.30
C ARG A 152 -10.22 -10.27 -12.45
N VAL A 153 -10.62 -9.49 -11.46
CA VAL A 153 -9.67 -8.83 -10.54
C VAL A 153 -10.11 -9.05 -9.09
N THR A 154 -9.19 -9.58 -8.27
CA THR A 154 -9.43 -9.84 -6.84
C THR A 154 -8.49 -9.02 -5.98
N ALA A 155 -9.02 -8.37 -4.94
CA ALA A 155 -8.22 -7.67 -3.95
C ALA A 155 -8.19 -8.38 -2.58
N TYR A 156 -7.09 -8.18 -1.86
CA TYR A 156 -6.97 -8.50 -0.45
C TYR A 156 -6.28 -7.35 0.29
N LEU A 157 -6.98 -6.81 1.28
CA LEU A 157 -6.52 -5.75 2.17
C LEU A 157 -6.25 -6.37 3.55
N HIS A 158 -5.04 -6.20 4.07
CA HIS A 158 -4.60 -6.76 5.34
C HIS A 158 -4.23 -5.64 6.33
N ARG A 159 -4.71 -5.79 7.56
CA ARG A 159 -4.41 -4.90 8.69
C ARG A 159 -3.29 -5.54 9.52
N THR A 160 -2.17 -4.85 9.67
CA THR A 160 -1.05 -5.31 10.51
C THR A 160 -1.35 -5.21 12.01
N ALA A 161 -2.31 -4.36 12.40
CA ALA A 161 -2.82 -4.26 13.76
C ALA A 161 -4.34 -4.01 13.74
N ARG A 162 -5.03 -4.40 14.81
CA ARG A 162 -6.50 -4.35 14.89
C ARG A 162 -7.05 -2.92 14.78
N ASP A 163 -6.34 -1.94 15.32
CA ASP A 163 -6.73 -0.54 15.38
C ASP A 163 -6.21 0.31 14.21
N LEU A 164 -5.46 -0.30 13.29
CA LEU A 164 -4.96 0.38 12.08
C LEU A 164 -5.83 0.07 10.86
N PRO A 165 -5.91 1.00 9.89
CA PRO A 165 -6.46 0.70 8.58
C PRO A 165 -5.60 -0.35 7.85
N PRO A 166 -6.06 -0.87 6.70
CA PRO A 166 -5.22 -1.75 5.90
C PRO A 166 -3.89 -1.10 5.51
N SER A 167 -2.79 -1.74 5.85
CA SER A 167 -1.42 -1.28 5.57
C SER A 167 -0.71 -2.15 4.53
N ILE A 168 -1.35 -3.25 4.13
CA ILE A 168 -0.94 -4.09 3.00
C ILE A 168 -2.15 -4.25 2.09
N GLY A 169 -1.97 -3.99 0.81
CA GLY A 169 -2.99 -4.24 -0.20
C GLY A 169 -2.41 -5.03 -1.36
N VAL A 170 -3.18 -6.01 -1.81
CA VAL A 170 -2.84 -6.87 -2.93
C VAL A 170 -3.97 -6.85 -3.93
N VAL A 171 -3.61 -6.76 -5.20
CA VAL A 171 -4.50 -6.98 -6.34
C VAL A 171 -3.93 -8.12 -7.17
N VAL A 172 -4.78 -9.05 -7.59
CA VAL A 172 -4.44 -10.16 -8.51
C VAL A 172 -5.45 -10.13 -9.66
N ALA A 173 -4.93 -10.06 -10.89
CA ALA A 173 -5.72 -10.22 -12.11
C ALA A 173 -5.61 -11.65 -12.61
N THR A 174 -6.74 -12.22 -13.02
CA THR A 174 -6.84 -13.56 -13.59
C THR A 174 -7.75 -13.57 -14.80
N ASP A 175 -7.73 -14.68 -15.54
CA ASP A 175 -8.85 -15.07 -16.40
C ASP A 175 -10.07 -15.47 -15.54
N ALA A 176 -11.20 -15.76 -16.21
CA ALA A 176 -12.42 -16.21 -15.54
C ALA A 176 -12.25 -17.52 -14.74
N ALA A 177 -11.42 -18.46 -15.21
CA ALA A 177 -11.22 -19.73 -14.54
C ALA A 177 -10.39 -19.60 -13.25
N GLY A 178 -9.42 -18.68 -13.23
CA GLY A 178 -8.54 -18.41 -12.08
C GLY A 178 -9.22 -17.69 -10.91
N GLU A 179 -10.39 -17.08 -11.14
CA GLU A 179 -11.11 -16.29 -10.11
C GLU A 179 -11.38 -17.10 -8.83
N ALA A 180 -11.70 -18.39 -8.97
CA ALA A 180 -12.03 -19.27 -7.86
C ALA A 180 -10.88 -19.44 -6.84
N VAL A 181 -9.63 -19.25 -7.26
CA VAL A 181 -8.44 -19.37 -6.40
C VAL A 181 -7.74 -18.03 -6.14
N ALA A 182 -8.14 -16.96 -6.84
CA ALA A 182 -7.49 -15.64 -6.78
C ALA A 182 -7.43 -15.06 -5.37
N LYS A 183 -8.41 -15.37 -4.51
CA LYS A 183 -8.40 -14.92 -3.10
C LYS A 183 -7.28 -15.56 -2.28
N ASP A 184 -7.08 -16.86 -2.41
CA ASP A 184 -6.01 -17.59 -1.72
C ASP A 184 -4.64 -17.12 -2.24
N VAL A 185 -4.53 -16.84 -3.54
CA VAL A 185 -3.34 -16.24 -4.15
C VAL A 185 -3.06 -14.84 -3.59
N ALA A 186 -4.07 -13.96 -3.52
CA ALA A 186 -3.90 -12.61 -3.00
C ALA A 186 -3.45 -12.59 -1.52
N GLN A 187 -3.97 -13.52 -0.71
CA GLN A 187 -3.53 -13.71 0.67
C GLN A 187 -2.09 -14.22 0.75
N HIS A 188 -1.72 -15.15 -0.14
CA HIS A 188 -0.36 -15.64 -0.23
C HIS A 188 0.62 -14.53 -0.62
N VAL A 189 0.32 -13.73 -1.65
CA VAL A 189 1.13 -12.58 -2.06
C VAL A 189 1.32 -11.60 -0.91
N ALA A 190 0.26 -11.31 -0.13
CA ALA A 190 0.35 -10.41 1.01
C ALA A 190 1.39 -10.89 2.04
N ALA A 191 1.44 -12.20 2.31
CA ALA A 191 2.33 -12.83 3.27
C ALA A 191 3.75 -13.06 2.73
N MET A 192 3.88 -13.61 1.52
CA MET A 192 5.14 -14.12 0.97
C MET A 192 5.90 -13.10 0.13
N SER A 193 5.25 -12.01 -0.28
CA SER A 193 5.89 -10.88 -0.97
C SER A 193 6.74 -11.26 -2.21
N PRO A 194 6.23 -12.09 -3.14
CA PRO A 194 6.94 -12.34 -4.40
C PRO A 194 7.20 -11.04 -5.15
N THR A 195 8.28 -11.03 -5.93
CA THR A 195 8.70 -9.88 -6.74
C THR A 195 8.27 -10.04 -8.20
N TYR A 196 8.25 -11.27 -8.71
CA TYR A 196 7.95 -11.60 -10.09
C TYR A 196 6.79 -12.60 -10.16
N LEU A 197 6.01 -12.56 -11.25
CA LEU A 197 4.93 -13.53 -11.45
C LEU A 197 5.50 -14.88 -11.84
N SER A 198 6.39 -14.88 -12.83
CA SER A 198 7.00 -16.05 -13.45
C SER A 198 8.52 -15.89 -13.62
N ARG A 199 9.23 -16.97 -13.94
CA ARG A 199 10.70 -16.96 -14.04
C ARG A 199 11.21 -16.10 -15.19
N ASP A 200 10.43 -16.01 -16.27
CA ASP A 200 10.70 -15.23 -17.47
C ASP A 200 10.60 -13.72 -17.25
N GLU A 201 9.96 -13.27 -16.17
CA GLU A 201 9.98 -11.87 -15.75
C GLU A 201 11.23 -11.49 -14.95
N VAL A 202 12.01 -12.47 -14.48
CA VAL A 202 13.25 -12.20 -13.74
C VAL A 202 14.33 -11.72 -14.71
N PRO A 203 14.95 -10.54 -14.49
CA PRO A 203 16.00 -10.05 -15.37
C PRO A 203 17.16 -11.05 -15.49
N ALA A 204 17.61 -11.30 -16.72
CA ALA A 204 18.71 -12.24 -16.99
C ALA A 204 19.98 -11.89 -16.19
N GLU A 205 20.31 -10.61 -16.06
CA GLU A 205 21.44 -10.16 -15.23
C GLU A 205 21.30 -10.56 -13.75
N THR A 206 20.08 -10.56 -13.20
CA THR A 206 19.81 -11.03 -11.84
C THR A 206 20.03 -12.52 -11.74
N VAL A 207 19.49 -13.30 -12.68
CA VAL A 207 19.67 -14.77 -12.72
C VAL A 207 21.16 -15.14 -12.82
N GLU A 208 21.91 -14.44 -13.67
CA GLU A 208 23.33 -14.67 -13.89
C GLU A 208 24.16 -14.32 -12.66
N ASN A 209 23.82 -13.21 -11.99
CA ASN A 209 24.47 -12.82 -10.75
C ASN A 209 24.19 -13.82 -9.62
N GLU A 210 22.94 -14.25 -9.44
CA GLU A 210 22.57 -15.25 -8.43
C GLU A 210 23.24 -16.60 -8.70
N ARG A 211 23.37 -16.99 -9.98
CA ARG A 211 24.11 -18.19 -10.38
C ARG A 211 25.58 -18.09 -9.97
N ARG A 212 26.23 -16.96 -10.24
CA ARG A 212 27.64 -16.72 -9.87
C ARG A 212 27.82 -16.75 -8.35
N ILE A 213 26.94 -16.08 -7.60
CA ILE A 213 26.95 -16.11 -6.13
C ILE A 213 26.80 -17.54 -5.62
N ALA A 214 25.88 -18.33 -6.18
CA ALA A 214 25.67 -19.71 -5.80
C ALA A 214 26.91 -20.59 -6.08
N GLU A 215 27.59 -20.38 -7.20
CA GLU A 215 28.83 -21.09 -7.57
C GLU A 215 29.99 -20.74 -6.64
N GLU A 216 30.28 -19.45 -6.46
CA GLU A 216 31.32 -18.95 -5.55
C GLU A 216 31.09 -19.44 -4.12
N THR A 217 29.85 -19.33 -3.63
CA THR A 217 29.46 -19.82 -2.30
C THR A 217 29.72 -21.32 -2.16
N SER A 218 29.31 -22.12 -3.15
CA SER A 218 29.47 -23.57 -3.12
C SER A 218 30.94 -24.01 -3.19
N ARG A 219 31.79 -23.30 -3.95
CA ARG A 219 33.24 -23.53 -3.94
C ARG A 219 33.88 -23.20 -2.59
N ASN A 220 33.50 -22.06 -1.99
CA ASN A 220 34.02 -21.65 -0.68
C ASN A 220 33.61 -22.60 0.45
N GLU A 221 32.47 -23.28 0.32
CA GLU A 221 32.03 -24.37 1.21
C GLU A 221 32.76 -25.70 0.98
N GLY A 222 33.71 -25.77 0.04
CA GLY A 222 34.48 -26.98 -0.27
C GLY A 222 33.68 -28.07 -0.97
N LYS A 223 32.59 -27.72 -1.68
CA LYS A 223 31.80 -28.71 -2.43
C LYS A 223 32.61 -29.25 -3.62
N PRO A 224 32.49 -30.54 -3.98
CA PRO A 224 33.22 -31.12 -5.12
C PRO A 224 32.85 -30.46 -6.45
N GLU A 225 33.84 -30.16 -7.30
CA GLU A 225 33.66 -29.55 -8.64
C GLU A 225 32.63 -30.31 -9.49
N ALA A 226 32.66 -31.65 -9.47
CA ALA A 226 31.71 -32.49 -10.22
C ALA A 226 30.24 -32.35 -9.77
N ALA A 227 30.00 -31.90 -8.53
CA ALA A 227 28.67 -31.69 -7.98
C ALA A 227 28.19 -30.23 -8.10
N LEU A 228 29.09 -29.28 -8.38
CA LEU A 228 28.77 -27.85 -8.42
C LEU A 228 27.60 -27.51 -9.35
N PRO A 229 27.51 -28.01 -10.60
CA PRO A 229 26.40 -27.65 -11.49
C PRO A 229 25.03 -27.94 -10.87
N LYS A 230 24.87 -29.12 -10.25
CA LYS A 230 23.62 -29.54 -9.60
C LYS A 230 23.32 -28.74 -8.33
N ILE A 231 24.36 -28.39 -7.55
CA ILE A 231 24.21 -27.58 -6.34
C ILE A 231 23.78 -26.16 -6.70
N VAL A 232 24.42 -25.55 -7.71
CA VAL A 232 24.08 -24.22 -8.22
C VAL A 232 22.65 -24.19 -8.74
N GLU A 233 22.25 -25.19 -9.52
CA GLU A 233 20.86 -25.33 -9.98
C GLU A 233 19.87 -25.43 -8.81
N GLY A 234 20.20 -26.22 -7.78
CA GLY A 234 19.38 -26.34 -6.57
C GLY A 234 19.22 -25.00 -5.82
N ARG A 235 20.32 -24.24 -5.67
CA ARG A 235 20.30 -22.91 -5.03
C ARG A 235 19.51 -21.90 -5.86
N LEU A 236 19.67 -21.91 -7.19
CA LEU A 236 18.93 -21.03 -8.09
C LEU A 236 17.42 -21.34 -8.07
N ASN A 237 17.05 -22.62 -7.98
CA ASN A 237 15.65 -23.01 -7.75
C ASN A 237 15.12 -22.53 -6.39
N GLY A 238 15.97 -22.45 -5.35
CA GLY A 238 15.64 -21.80 -4.08
C GLY A 238 15.33 -20.31 -4.27
N PHE A 239 16.22 -19.59 -4.94
CA PHE A 239 16.01 -18.18 -5.29
C PHE A 239 14.68 -17.95 -6.02
N PHE A 240 14.37 -18.74 -7.06
CA PHE A 240 13.09 -18.62 -7.76
C PHE A 240 11.90 -18.86 -6.83
N LYS A 241 11.96 -19.84 -5.93
CA LYS A 241 10.91 -20.06 -4.93
C LYS A 241 10.75 -18.91 -3.94
N ASP A 242 11.77 -18.07 -3.75
CA ASP A 242 11.67 -16.91 -2.87
C ASP A 242 11.04 -15.72 -3.59
N VAL A 243 11.33 -15.52 -4.89
CA VAL A 243 10.95 -14.29 -5.61
C VAL A 243 9.86 -14.45 -6.67
N VAL A 244 9.58 -15.67 -7.16
CA VAL A 244 8.62 -15.95 -8.23
C VAL A 244 7.32 -16.53 -7.67
N LEU A 245 6.20 -15.85 -7.89
CA LEU A 245 4.88 -16.22 -7.35
C LEU A 245 4.49 -17.64 -7.75
N VAL A 246 4.53 -18.01 -9.04
CA VAL A 246 4.04 -19.34 -9.48
C VAL A 246 4.89 -20.51 -8.95
N ASP A 247 6.12 -20.24 -8.53
CA ASP A 247 7.04 -21.21 -7.96
C ASP A 247 6.92 -21.35 -6.44
N GLN A 248 6.36 -20.34 -5.77
CA GLN A 248 6.20 -20.33 -4.32
C GLN A 248 5.24 -21.44 -3.87
N PRO A 249 5.59 -22.22 -2.83
CA PRO A 249 4.65 -23.09 -2.14
C PRO A 249 3.49 -22.26 -1.57
N LEU A 250 2.24 -22.63 -1.87
CA LEU A 250 1.09 -21.87 -1.41
C LEU A 250 1.06 -21.84 0.13
N ALA A 251 0.92 -20.66 0.72
CA ALA A 251 1.07 -20.48 2.17
C ALA A 251 0.05 -21.31 2.99
N LYS A 252 -1.16 -21.49 2.43
CA LYS A 252 -2.26 -22.26 3.03
C LYS A 252 -2.15 -23.77 2.77
N ASP A 253 -1.48 -24.18 1.70
CA ASP A 253 -1.16 -25.58 1.40
C ASP A 253 0.23 -25.70 0.75
N PRO A 254 1.31 -25.77 1.56
CA PRO A 254 2.68 -25.77 1.04
C PRO A 254 3.06 -27.01 0.24
N LYS A 255 2.15 -27.99 0.07
CA LYS A 255 2.37 -29.17 -0.77
C LYS A 255 2.27 -28.86 -2.27
N LYS A 256 1.59 -27.78 -2.63
CA LYS A 256 1.41 -27.32 -4.01
C LYS A 256 1.99 -25.92 -4.17
N THR A 257 2.57 -25.64 -5.33
CA THR A 257 2.93 -24.25 -5.67
C THR A 257 1.69 -23.46 -6.07
N VAL A 258 1.77 -22.13 -6.02
CA VAL A 258 0.70 -21.26 -6.52
C VAL A 258 0.38 -21.58 -7.98
N GLY A 259 1.39 -21.76 -8.82
CA GLY A 259 1.19 -22.12 -10.23
C GLY A 259 0.44 -23.43 -10.42
N GLN A 260 0.72 -24.44 -9.59
CA GLN A 260 -0.02 -25.71 -9.61
C GLN A 260 -1.49 -25.52 -9.22
N VAL A 261 -1.77 -24.77 -8.15
CA VAL A 261 -3.15 -24.52 -7.70
C VAL A 261 -3.97 -23.79 -8.77
N VAL A 262 -3.37 -22.79 -9.42
CA VAL A 262 -4.01 -22.02 -10.50
C VAL A 262 -4.25 -22.89 -11.74
N SER A 263 -3.26 -23.70 -12.13
CA SER A 263 -3.37 -24.61 -13.27
C SER A 263 -4.42 -25.71 -13.05
N GLU A 264 -4.52 -26.26 -11.83
CA GLU A 264 -5.54 -27.26 -11.47
C GLU A 264 -6.96 -26.68 -11.52
N ALA A 265 -7.12 -25.38 -11.27
CA ALA A 265 -8.39 -24.66 -11.47
C ALA A 265 -8.66 -24.36 -12.96
N GLY A 266 -7.72 -24.65 -13.86
CA GLY A 266 -7.81 -24.36 -15.29
C GLY A 266 -7.66 -22.89 -15.63
N GLY A 267 -7.12 -22.08 -14.72
CA GLY A 267 -6.97 -20.63 -14.89
C GLY A 267 -5.53 -20.17 -15.00
N THR A 268 -5.37 -18.85 -15.10
CA THR A 268 -4.09 -18.15 -15.23
C THR A 268 -4.10 -16.87 -14.39
N ILE A 269 -2.97 -16.53 -13.77
CA ILE A 269 -2.72 -15.21 -13.21
C ILE A 269 -2.05 -14.37 -14.29
N THR A 270 -2.57 -13.18 -14.57
CA THR A 270 -2.03 -12.29 -15.60
C THR A 270 -1.19 -11.16 -15.02
N GLU A 271 -1.50 -10.72 -13.80
CA GLU A 271 -0.79 -9.65 -13.12
C GLU A 271 -1.05 -9.72 -11.61
N PHE A 272 -0.09 -9.28 -10.80
CA PHE A 272 -0.34 -8.98 -9.40
C PHE A 272 0.41 -7.73 -8.98
N VAL A 273 -0.16 -7.00 -8.01
CA VAL A 273 0.45 -5.84 -7.38
C VAL A 273 0.33 -5.99 -5.88
N ARG A 274 1.40 -5.68 -5.16
CA ARG A 274 1.43 -5.66 -3.69
C ARG A 274 1.99 -4.35 -3.19
N TYR A 275 1.22 -3.64 -2.38
CA TYR A 275 1.68 -2.50 -1.60
C TYR A 275 1.82 -2.89 -0.14
N ARG A 276 2.84 -2.32 0.50
CA ARG A 276 3.00 -2.27 1.95
C ARG A 276 3.35 -0.84 2.30
N VAL A 277 2.58 -0.25 3.20
CA VAL A 277 2.80 1.12 3.69
C VAL A 277 4.26 1.29 4.12
N GLY A 278 4.89 2.34 3.60
CA GLY A 278 6.25 2.73 3.98
C GLY A 278 7.37 1.89 3.37
N ALA A 279 7.07 0.81 2.65
CA ALA A 279 8.04 -0.09 2.03
C ALA A 279 8.64 0.46 0.74
#